data_AF-A0A5S4FZN1-F1
#
_entry.id   AF-A0A5S4FZN1-F1
#
_cell.length_a   1.000
_cell.length_b   1.000
_cell.length_c   1.000
_cell.angle_alpha   90.00
_cell.angle_beta   90.00
_cell.angle_gamma   90.00
#
_symmetry.space_group_name_H-M   'P 1'
#
loop_
_entity.id
_entity.type
_entity.pdbx_description
1 polymer ?
#
loop_
_entity_poly.entity_id
_entity_poly.type
_entity_poly.pdbx_seq_one_letter_code
_entity_poly.pdbx_strand_id
1 'polypeptide(L)'
;MNVNLSVVPGFLAGYARVLDRRRYDLLVGEGGGAGVLAALEGYRNADGGYGWGLEPDLRSPESQPGAALHAFEVFEEVAPISSPHAVALCDWLDSVTLPDGGLPFSLPLTLSDATAPWWAGGASARSVRLSAP
;
A
#
# COMPACT_ATOMS: atom_id res chain seq x y z
N MET A 1 30.01 -8.69 7.17
CA MET A 1 28.96 -9.26 6.27
C MET A 1 29.11 -8.59 4.93
N ASN A 2 29.35 -9.35 3.85
CA ASN A 2 29.52 -8.78 2.51
C ASN A 2 28.18 -8.91 1.77
N VAL A 3 27.49 -7.80 1.55
CA VAL A 3 26.18 -7.80 0.87
C VAL A 3 26.43 -7.62 -0.62
N ASN A 4 26.06 -8.61 -1.43
CA ASN A 4 26.11 -8.50 -2.88
C ASN A 4 24.78 -7.93 -3.40
N LEU A 5 24.76 -6.67 -3.81
CA LEU A 5 23.55 -6.03 -4.36
C LEU A 5 23.28 -6.39 -5.82
N SER A 6 24.24 -7.00 -6.53
CA SER A 6 24.08 -7.33 -7.95
C SER A 6 23.02 -8.42 -8.21
N VAL A 7 22.62 -9.16 -7.18
CA VAL A 7 21.61 -10.24 -7.28
C VAL A 7 20.18 -9.73 -7.14
N VAL A 8 19.99 -8.48 -6.69
CA VAL A 8 18.67 -7.92 -6.39
C VAL A 8 17.72 -7.93 -7.59
N PRO A 9 18.11 -7.50 -8.82
CA PRO A 9 17.20 -7.52 -9.96
C PRO A 9 16.67 -8.92 -10.28
N GLY A 10 17.53 -9.93 -10.20
CA GLY A 10 17.16 -11.33 -10.42
C GLY A 10 16.19 -11.86 -9.36
N PHE A 11 16.43 -11.52 -8.09
CA PHE A 11 15.52 -11.87 -7.00
C PHE A 11 14.14 -11.20 -7.18
N LEU A 12 14.12 -9.89 -7.44
CA LEU A 12 12.85 -9.16 -7.63
C LEU A 12 12.08 -9.66 -8.85
N ALA A 13 12.77 -10.04 -9.93
CA ALA A 13 12.12 -10.60 -11.11
C ALA A 13 11.39 -11.94 -10.83
N GLY A 14 11.88 -12.73 -9.87
CA GLY A 14 11.30 -14.04 -9.52
C GLY A 14 10.25 -14.00 -8.41
N TYR A 15 10.31 -13.03 -7.49
CA TYR A 15 9.53 -13.07 -6.25
C TYR A 15 8.76 -11.79 -5.92
N ALA A 16 9.08 -10.66 -6.54
CA ALA A 16 8.48 -9.38 -6.19
C ALA A 16 7.30 -9.01 -7.09
N ARG A 17 6.43 -8.13 -6.60
CA ARG A 17 5.33 -7.60 -7.39
C ARG A 17 5.87 -6.61 -8.43
N VAL A 18 5.08 -6.34 -9.46
CA VAL A 18 5.43 -5.33 -10.47
C VAL A 18 5.69 -3.97 -9.80
N LEU A 19 4.89 -3.59 -8.80
CA LEU A 19 5.11 -2.35 -8.04
C LEU A 19 6.50 -2.30 -7.38
N ASP A 20 6.90 -3.37 -6.68
CA ASP A 20 8.19 -3.44 -5.99
C ASP A 20 9.36 -3.31 -6.98
N ARG A 21 9.22 -3.92 -8.17
CA ARG A 21 10.20 -3.80 -9.25
C ARG A 21 10.30 -2.36 -9.77
N ARG A 22 9.17 -1.67 -9.94
CA ARG A 22 9.16 -0.26 -10.37
C ARG A 22 9.73 0.67 -9.31
N ARG A 23 9.43 0.45 -8.02
CA ARG A 23 10.02 1.18 -6.89
C ARG A 23 11.54 0.98 -6.85
N TYR A 24 12.00 -0.25 -7.09
CA TYR A 24 13.44 -0.54 -7.22
C TYR A 24 14.08 0.20 -8.40
N ASP A 25 13.50 0.13 -9.60
CA ASP A 25 14.02 0.82 -10.78
C ASP A 25 14.12 2.34 -10.53
N LEU A 26 13.10 2.92 -9.86
CA LEU A 26 13.14 4.32 -9.42
C LEU A 26 14.30 4.59 -8.45
N LEU A 27 14.45 3.76 -7.42
CA LEU A 27 15.48 3.89 -6.39
C LEU A 27 16.91 3.86 -6.98
N VAL A 28 17.14 3.04 -8.00
CA VAL A 28 18.46 2.92 -8.65
C VAL A 28 18.64 3.88 -9.84
N GLY A 29 17.64 4.70 -10.16
CA GLY A 29 17.71 5.68 -11.25
C GLY A 29 17.54 5.10 -12.66
N GLU A 30 17.05 3.86 -12.78
CA GLU A 30 16.76 3.20 -14.06
C GLU A 30 15.28 3.29 -14.45
N GLY A 31 14.44 3.82 -13.56
CA GLY A 31 13.01 4.04 -13.75
C GLY A 31 12.57 5.47 -13.42
N GLY A 32 11.28 5.75 -13.59
CA GLY A 32 10.69 7.05 -13.28
C GLY A 32 9.36 6.91 -12.53
N GLY A 33 9.00 7.93 -11.75
CA GLY A 33 7.83 7.89 -10.87
C GLY A 33 6.51 7.64 -11.58
N ALA A 34 6.36 8.05 -12.86
CA ALA A 34 5.17 7.73 -13.66
C ALA A 34 4.95 6.22 -13.82
N GLY A 35 6.02 5.43 -13.96
CA GLY A 35 5.94 3.98 -14.05
C GLY A 35 5.56 3.31 -12.72
N VAL A 36 6.00 3.91 -11.61
CA VAL A 36 5.62 3.48 -10.25
C VAL A 36 4.14 3.76 -10.00
N LEU A 37 3.68 4.98 -10.30
CA LEU A 37 2.27 5.36 -10.17
C LEU A 37 1.37 4.48 -11.03
N ALA A 38 1.75 4.21 -12.29
CA ALA A 38 0.99 3.31 -13.15
C ALA A 38 0.89 1.88 -12.59
N ALA A 39 1.91 1.38 -11.89
CA ALA A 39 1.85 0.08 -11.22
C ALA A 39 0.98 0.12 -9.95
N LEU A 40 1.01 1.23 -9.21
CA LEU A 40 0.18 1.44 -8.02
C LEU A 40 -1.32 1.47 -8.37
N GLU A 41 -1.70 1.99 -9.54
CA GLU A 41 -3.10 2.01 -9.99
C GLU A 41 -3.76 0.63 -10.02
N GLY A 42 -2.98 -0.44 -10.21
CA GLY A 42 -3.51 -1.81 -10.17
C GLY A 42 -4.07 -2.24 -8.81
N TYR A 43 -3.82 -1.47 -7.75
CA TYR A 43 -4.30 -1.74 -6.39
C TYR A 43 -5.43 -0.81 -5.95
N ARG A 44 -5.80 0.19 -6.77
CA ARG A 44 -6.79 1.21 -6.42
C ARG A 44 -8.21 0.70 -6.62
N ASN A 45 -9.09 0.97 -5.66
CA ASN A 45 -10.51 0.69 -5.74
C ASN A 45 -11.33 1.93 -6.12
N ALA A 46 -12.56 1.70 -6.57
CA ALA A 46 -13.47 2.76 -7.01
C ALA A 46 -13.90 3.71 -5.86
N ASP A 47 -13.80 3.26 -4.61
CA ASP A 47 -14.08 4.05 -3.41
C ASP A 47 -12.94 5.02 -3.02
N GLY A 48 -11.83 5.01 -3.77
CA GLY A 48 -10.65 5.83 -3.49
C GLY A 48 -9.62 5.18 -2.57
N GLY A 49 -9.95 4.04 -1.96
CA GLY A 49 -9.02 3.25 -1.16
C GLY A 49 -8.15 2.30 -2.00
N TYR A 50 -7.30 1.56 -1.31
CA TYR A 50 -6.38 0.58 -1.92
C TYR A 50 -6.52 -0.79 -1.27
N GLY A 51 -6.37 -1.84 -2.07
CA GLY A 51 -6.50 -3.24 -1.65
C GLY A 51 -5.60 -4.16 -2.47
N TRP A 52 -6.13 -5.33 -2.86
CA TRP A 52 -5.51 -6.27 -3.82
C TRP A 52 -4.11 -6.77 -3.44
N GLY A 53 -3.81 -6.85 -2.14
CA GLY A 53 -2.49 -7.27 -1.68
C GLY A 53 -1.39 -6.22 -1.86
N LEU A 54 -1.75 -4.93 -1.80
CA LEU A 54 -0.79 -3.84 -1.70
C LEU A 54 -0.01 -3.88 -0.38
N GLU A 55 -0.69 -4.16 0.74
CA GLU A 55 -0.04 -4.71 1.94
C GLU A 55 0.25 -6.20 1.67
N PRO A 56 1.53 -6.63 1.60
CA PRO A 56 1.89 -7.97 1.14
C PRO A 56 1.17 -9.14 1.80
N ASP A 57 0.86 -9.05 3.10
CA ASP A 57 0.20 -10.13 3.86
C ASP A 57 -1.33 -9.94 4.00
N LEU A 58 -1.88 -8.90 3.36
CA LEU A 58 -3.31 -8.59 3.29
C LEU A 58 -3.81 -8.72 1.85
N ARG A 59 -4.09 -9.95 1.41
CA ARG A 59 -4.37 -10.29 0.01
C ARG A 59 -5.82 -10.04 -0.43
N SER A 60 -6.61 -9.39 0.43
CA SER A 60 -8.02 -9.12 0.20
C SER A 60 -8.21 -8.03 -0.88
N PRO A 61 -9.27 -8.11 -1.71
CA PRO A 61 -9.54 -7.09 -2.73
C PRO A 61 -10.04 -5.76 -2.16
N GLU A 62 -10.64 -5.78 -0.97
CA GLU A 62 -11.24 -4.60 -0.34
C GLU A 62 -10.20 -3.55 0.02
N SER A 63 -10.66 -2.30 0.06
CA SER A 63 -9.86 -1.18 0.54
C SER A 63 -9.52 -1.35 2.02
N GLN A 64 -8.25 -1.14 2.39
CA GLN A 64 -7.76 -1.42 3.74
C GLN A 64 -6.81 -0.33 4.25
N PRO A 65 -6.84 0.02 5.56
CA PRO A 65 -5.94 1.01 6.13
C PRO A 65 -4.46 0.67 5.95
N GLY A 66 -4.09 -0.61 6.06
CA GLY A 66 -2.72 -1.07 5.79
C GLY A 66 -2.29 -0.80 4.34
N ALA A 67 -3.15 -1.11 3.37
CA ALA A 67 -2.88 -0.82 1.97
C ALA A 67 -2.83 0.69 1.68
N ALA A 68 -3.65 1.51 2.34
CA ALA A 68 -3.59 2.96 2.24
C ALA A 68 -2.22 3.51 2.68
N LEU A 69 -1.65 2.99 3.78
CA LEU A 69 -0.30 3.37 4.23
C LEU A 69 0.76 3.08 3.15
N HIS A 70 0.77 1.87 2.58
CA HIS A 70 1.69 1.50 1.50
C HIS A 70 1.52 2.39 0.25
N ALA A 71 0.30 2.83 -0.06
CA ALA A 71 0.07 3.77 -1.16
C ALA A 71 0.70 5.14 -0.88
N PHE A 72 0.61 5.65 0.36
CA PHE A 72 1.27 6.90 0.75
C PHE A 72 2.79 6.83 0.70
N GLU A 73 3.40 5.71 1.09
CA GLU A 73 4.84 5.51 0.92
C GLU A 73 5.24 5.65 -0.55
N VAL A 74 4.46 5.06 -1.47
CA VAL A 74 4.72 5.21 -2.91
C VAL A 74 4.55 6.65 -3.38
N PHE A 75 3.53 7.37 -2.91
CA PHE A 75 3.37 8.78 -3.24
C PHE A 75 4.53 9.66 -2.73
N GLU A 76 5.09 9.32 -1.58
CA GLU A 76 6.26 9.99 -1.00
C GLU A 76 7.53 9.70 -1.81
N GLU A 77 7.76 8.43 -2.19
CA GLU A 77 8.92 8.02 -2.99
C GLU A 77 8.99 8.70 -4.37
N VAL A 78 7.85 8.95 -5.02
CA VAL A 78 7.81 9.55 -6.36
C VAL A 78 7.86 11.09 -6.34
N ALA A 79 7.93 11.70 -5.15
CA ALA A 79 8.03 13.15 -5.03
C ALA A 79 9.19 13.71 -5.89
N PRO A 80 9.02 14.87 -6.55
CA PRO A 80 7.92 15.84 -6.38
C PRO A 80 6.69 15.58 -7.26
N ILE A 81 6.56 14.41 -7.90
CA ILE A 81 5.39 14.09 -8.73
C ILE A 81 4.17 13.93 -7.82
N SER A 82 3.18 14.80 -7.96
CA SER A 82 1.92 14.69 -7.24
C SER A 82 0.91 13.82 -7.99
N SER A 83 0.10 13.05 -7.26
CA SER A 83 -1.07 12.34 -7.80
C SER A 83 -2.35 12.88 -7.15
N PRO A 84 -3.43 13.14 -7.92
CA PRO A 84 -4.74 13.46 -7.33
C PRO A 84 -5.29 12.31 -6.47
N HIS A 85 -4.77 11.09 -6.64
CA HIS A 85 -5.20 9.94 -5.87
C HIS A 85 -4.73 9.98 -4.40
N ALA A 86 -3.69 10.75 -4.08
CA ALA A 86 -3.30 10.98 -2.69
C ALA A 86 -4.41 11.73 -1.93
N VAL A 87 -5.06 12.71 -2.57
CA VAL A 87 -6.20 13.43 -1.99
C VAL A 87 -7.42 12.52 -1.86
N ALA A 88 -7.74 11.76 -2.92
CA ALA A 88 -8.86 10.81 -2.86
C ALA A 88 -8.65 9.73 -1.78
N LEU A 89 -7.41 9.34 -1.51
CA LEU A 89 -7.08 8.41 -0.43
C LEU A 89 -7.28 9.05 0.95
N CYS A 90 -6.99 10.34 1.12
CA CYS A 90 -7.34 11.08 2.34
C CYS A 90 -8.87 11.12 2.53
N ASP A 91 -9.65 11.38 1.47
CA ASP A 91 -11.11 11.35 1.54
C ASP A 91 -11.63 9.96 1.95
N TRP A 92 -11.02 8.90 1.43
CA TRP A 92 -11.33 7.52 1.83
C TRP A 92 -10.98 7.26 3.30
N LEU A 93 -9.81 7.71 3.78
CA LEU A 93 -9.42 7.57 5.19
C LEU A 93 -10.40 8.29 6.13
N ASP A 94 -10.85 9.50 5.77
CA ASP A 94 -11.86 10.23 6.54
C ASP A 94 -13.16 9.43 6.64
N SER A 95 -13.59 8.81 5.53
CA SER A 95 -14.81 8.00 5.47
C SER A 95 -14.80 6.76 6.37
N VAL A 96 -13.61 6.23 6.70
CA VAL A 96 -13.45 5.03 7.55
C VAL A 96 -12.90 5.35 8.95
N THR A 97 -12.73 6.64 9.26
CA THR A 97 -12.26 7.09 10.57
C THR A 97 -13.31 6.82 11.66
N LEU A 98 -12.85 6.30 12.79
CA LEU A 98 -13.68 6.01 13.96
C LEU A 98 -14.00 7.30 14.73
N PRO A 99 -15.04 7.32 15.59
CA PRO A 99 -15.43 8.51 16.34
C PRO A 99 -14.34 9.11 17.25
N ASP A 100 -13.31 8.33 17.60
CA ASP A 100 -12.16 8.79 18.40
C ASP A 100 -11.05 9.45 17.56
N GLY A 101 -11.27 9.58 16.25
CA GLY A 101 -10.36 10.16 15.27
C GLY A 101 -9.25 9.22 14.79
N GLY A 102 -9.28 7.95 15.17
CA GLY A 102 -8.33 6.95 14.66
C GLY A 102 -8.94 6.04 13.61
N LEU A 103 -8.11 5.21 12.98
CA LEU A 103 -8.55 4.24 11.96
C LEU A 103 -8.75 2.86 12.59
N PRO A 104 -9.69 2.04 12.07
CA PRO A 104 -9.71 0.63 12.42
C PRO A 104 -8.39 -0.04 12.00
N PHE A 105 -7.95 -1.04 12.74
CA PHE A 105 -6.77 -1.82 12.33
C PHE A 105 -6.98 -2.52 10.98
N SER A 106 -8.16 -3.11 10.78
CA SER A 106 -8.59 -3.71 9.52
C SER A 106 -10.10 -3.53 9.32
N LEU A 107 -10.53 -3.52 8.06
CA LEU A 107 -11.93 -3.56 7.66
C LEU A 107 -12.35 -5.00 7.33
N PRO A 108 -13.66 -5.30 7.30
CA PRO A 108 -14.16 -6.63 6.96
C PRO A 108 -13.57 -7.18 5.65
N LEU A 109 -13.28 -8.49 5.64
CA LEU A 109 -12.68 -9.20 4.51
C LEU A 109 -13.69 -10.21 3.95
N THR A 110 -13.92 -10.22 2.63
CA THR A 110 -14.70 -11.28 1.97
C THR A 110 -13.81 -12.42 1.47
N LEU A 111 -12.55 -12.14 1.15
CA LEU A 111 -11.55 -13.13 0.74
C LEU A 111 -10.34 -13.09 1.69
N SER A 112 -10.17 -14.15 2.49
CA SER A 112 -9.13 -14.22 3.53
C SER A 112 -8.15 -15.39 3.40
N ASP A 113 -8.32 -16.29 2.44
CA ASP A 113 -7.54 -17.55 2.36
C ASP A 113 -6.03 -17.33 2.23
N ALA A 114 -5.63 -16.22 1.61
CA ALA A 114 -4.23 -15.84 1.43
C ALA A 114 -3.82 -14.64 2.31
N THR A 115 -4.69 -14.22 3.22
CA THR A 115 -4.45 -13.09 4.14
C THR A 115 -3.98 -13.62 5.49
N ALA A 116 -3.01 -12.93 6.10
CA ALA A 116 -2.53 -13.32 7.42
C ALA A 116 -3.64 -13.24 8.47
N PRO A 117 -3.68 -14.17 9.44
CA PRO A 117 -4.84 -14.35 10.32
C PRO A 117 -5.12 -13.18 11.27
N TRP A 118 -4.16 -12.29 11.52
CA TRP A 118 -4.39 -11.10 12.37
C TRP A 118 -5.26 -10.03 11.72
N TRP A 119 -5.36 -10.03 10.39
CA TRP A 119 -6.30 -9.16 9.68
C TRP A 119 -7.75 -9.64 9.85
N ALA A 120 -7.94 -10.95 10.13
CA ALA A 120 -9.23 -11.55 10.40
C ALA A 120 -9.72 -11.13 11.80
N GLY A 121 -10.59 -10.13 11.81
CA GLY A 121 -11.15 -9.55 13.04
C GLY A 121 -12.07 -8.37 12.76
N GLY A 122 -11.95 -7.74 11.59
CA GLY A 122 -12.72 -6.57 11.22
C GLY A 122 -12.43 -5.39 12.14
N ALA A 123 -13.30 -4.37 12.11
CA ALA A 123 -13.14 -3.16 12.90
C ALA A 123 -13.13 -3.48 14.40
N SER A 124 -11.93 -3.63 14.95
CA SER A 124 -11.68 -3.64 16.39
C SER A 124 -11.99 -2.26 16.97
N ALA A 125 -12.51 -2.19 18.19
CA ALA A 125 -12.67 -0.95 18.94
C ALA A 125 -11.32 -0.27 19.31
N ARG A 126 -10.19 -0.85 18.88
CA ARG A 126 -8.85 -0.28 19.05
C ARG A 126 -8.44 0.41 17.76
N SER A 127 -8.15 1.69 17.85
CA SER A 127 -7.75 2.52 16.74
C SER A 127 -6.23 2.56 16.56
N VAL A 128 -5.78 2.65 15.31
CA VAL A 128 -4.40 3.01 14.95
C VAL A 128 -4.40 4.49 14.59
N ARG A 129 -3.40 5.25 15.08
CA ARG A 129 -3.23 6.66 14.75
C ARG A 129 -2.05 6.82 13.80
N LEU A 130 -2.31 7.40 12.63
CA LEU A 130 -1.26 7.90 11.76
C LEU A 130 -0.85 9.28 12.29
N SER A 131 0.24 9.35 13.04
CA SER A 131 0.86 10.63 13.40
C SER A 131 1.82 11.05 12.30
N ALA A 132 1.57 12.20 11.67
CA ALA A 132 2.57 12.86 10.83
C ALA A 132 3.76 13.32 11.72
N PRO A 133 5.00 13.30 11.20
CA PRO A 133 6.19 13.75 11.91
C PRO A 133 6.18 15.24 12.25
#